data_AF-A0A380FMZ2-F1
#
_entry.id   AF-A0A380FMZ2-F1
#
_cell.length_a   1.000
_cell.length_b   1.000
_cell.length_c   1.000
_cell.angle_alpha   90.00
_cell.angle_beta   90.00
_cell.angle_gamma   90.00
#
_symmetry.space_group_name_H-M   'P 1'
#
loop_
_entity.id
_entity.type
_entity.pdbx_description
1 polymer ?
#
loop_
_entity_poly.entity_id
_entity_poly.type
_entity_poly.pdbx_seq_one_letter_code
_entity_poly.pdbx_strand_id
1 'polypeptide(L)' 'MGCIMSQQCHMNTCPVGVATTDPKREKGLIIDEKKYRVTNFVTSLHEGLFNIAAAVGVASPTQISKRTYYY' A
#
# COMPACT_ATOMS: atom_id res chain seq x y z
N MET A 1 3.41 -6.70 -0.72
CA MET A 1 4.57 -5.77 -0.68
C MET A 1 5.10 -5.73 0.74
N GLY A 2 6.40 -5.97 0.95
CA GLY A 2 7.00 -6.19 2.28
C GLY A 2 8.32 -5.46 2.49
N CYS A 3 8.46 -4.26 1.92
CA CYS A 3 9.60 -3.40 2.16
C CYS A 3 9.68 -3.03 3.65
N ILE A 4 10.90 -3.05 4.20
CA ILE A 4 11.20 -2.63 5.58
C ILE A 4 12.01 -1.34 5.61
N MET A 5 11.98 -0.57 4.52
CA MET A 5 12.69 0.71 4.38
C MET A 5 14.20 0.62 4.66
N SER A 6 14.85 -0.46 4.19
CA SER A 6 16.29 -0.66 4.39
C SER A 6 17.17 0.27 3.55
N GLN A 7 16.61 0.94 2.54
CA GLN A 7 17.31 1.89 1.66
C GLN A 7 18.46 1.29 0.81
N GLN A 8 18.53 -0.05 0.70
CA GLN A 8 19.56 -0.77 -0.04
C GLN A 8 19.14 -1.18 -1.46
N CYS A 9 18.08 -0.57 -2.01
CA CYS A 9 17.44 -1.06 -3.25
C CYS A 9 18.39 -1.06 -4.45
N HIS A 10 19.24 -0.05 -4.57
CA HIS A 10 20.20 0.10 -5.68
C HIS A 10 21.42 -0.83 -5.55
N MET A 11 21.67 -1.41 -4.37
CA MET A 11 22.83 -2.27 -4.12
C MET A 11 22.58 -3.75 -4.44
N ASN A 12 21.39 -4.11 -4.94
CA ASN A 12 20.97 -5.49 -5.18
C ASN A 12 20.95 -6.39 -3.92
N THR A 13 21.00 -5.81 -2.72
CA THR A 13 21.11 -6.53 -1.44
C THR A 13 19.83 -6.44 -0.59
N CYS A 14 18.67 -6.21 -1.22
CA CYS A 14 17.39 -6.10 -0.51
C CYS A 14 17.18 -7.29 0.44
N PRO A 15 17.05 -7.07 1.77
CA PRO A 15 17.01 -8.14 2.76
C PRO A 15 15.70 -8.96 2.73
N VAL A 16 14.67 -8.43 2.08
CA VAL A 16 13.32 -9.00 2.04
C VAL A 16 12.91 -9.48 0.64
N GLY A 17 13.87 -9.54 -0.30
CA GLY A 17 13.67 -10.09 -1.63
C GLY A 17 12.82 -9.25 -2.59
N VAL A 18 12.53 -7.99 -2.26
CA VAL A 18 11.65 -7.12 -3.08
C VAL A 18 12.41 -6.48 -4.25
N ALA A 19 13.57 -5.88 -3.97
CA ALA A 19 14.36 -5.14 -4.96
C ALA A 19 15.74 -5.78 -5.11
N THR A 20 15.77 -6.99 -5.66
CA THR A 20 17.00 -7.78 -5.91
C THR A 20 16.77 -8.73 -7.08
N THR A 21 17.83 -9.06 -7.79
CA THR A 21 17.90 -10.11 -8.83
C THR A 21 18.77 -11.29 -8.39
N ASP A 22 19.24 -11.31 -7.14
CA ASP A 22 19.96 -12.44 -6.55
C ASP A 22 18.96 -13.56 -6.18
N PRO A 23 19.03 -14.75 -6.82
CA PRO A 23 18.10 -15.85 -6.57
C PRO A 23 18.05 -16.33 -5.12
N LYS A 24 19.10 -16.11 -4.33
CA LYS A 24 19.10 -16.46 -2.91
C LYS A 24 18.26 -15.47 -2.09
N ARG A 25 18.29 -14.19 -2.46
CA ARG A 25 17.59 -13.11 -1.76
C ARG A 25 16.13 -13.00 -2.17
N GLU A 26 15.80 -13.30 -3.42
CA GLU A 26 14.42 -13.39 -3.91
C GLU A 26 13.55 -14.34 -3.08
N LYS A 27 14.14 -15.40 -2.51
CA LYS A 27 13.45 -16.31 -1.57
C LYS A 27 12.89 -15.63 -0.32
N GLY A 28 13.38 -14.44 0.04
CA GLY A 28 12.80 -13.61 1.10
C GLY A 28 11.43 -13.00 0.74
N LEU A 29 11.06 -13.02 -0.55
CA LEU A 29 9.73 -12.64 -1.01
C LEU A 29 8.75 -13.82 -0.90
N ILE A 30 8.20 -14.00 0.30
CA ILE A 30 7.17 -15.03 0.57
C ILE A 30 5.83 -14.59 -0.05
N ILE A 31 5.55 -15.03 -1.28
CA ILE A 31 4.38 -14.60 -2.06
C ILE A 31 3.07 -15.01 -1.39
N ASP A 32 2.99 -16.23 -0.85
CA ASP A 32 1.76 -16.77 -0.27
C ASP A 32 1.24 -16.00 0.93
N GLU A 33 2.13 -15.38 1.69
CA GLU A 33 1.76 -14.46 2.77
C GLU A 33 1.54 -13.04 2.22
N LYS A 34 2.48 -12.54 1.42
CA LYS A 34 2.51 -11.13 0.99
C LYS A 34 1.37 -10.77 0.06
N LYS A 35 0.73 -11.72 -0.63
CA LYS A 35 -0.47 -11.48 -1.46
C LYS A 35 -1.64 -10.97 -0.63
N TYR A 36 -1.94 -11.62 0.50
CA TYR A 36 -3.03 -11.21 1.39
C TYR A 36 -2.76 -9.87 2.05
N ARG A 37 -1.51 -9.58 2.39
CA ARG A 37 -1.13 -8.26 2.93
C ARG A 37 -1.41 -7.12 1.93
N VAL A 38 -1.22 -7.35 0.63
CA VAL A 38 -1.56 -6.35 -0.39
C VAL A 38 -3.07 -6.20 -0.50
N THR A 39 -3.81 -7.31 -0.55
CA THR A 39 -5.28 -7.29 -0.58
C THR A 39 -5.84 -6.51 0.60
N ASN A 40 -5.41 -6.84 1.82
CA ASN A 40 -5.88 -6.18 3.03
C ASN A 40 -5.56 -4.69 3.04
N PHE A 41 -4.36 -4.30 2.59
CA PHE A 41 -4.00 -2.89 2.47
C PHE A 41 -4.95 -2.13 1.54
N VAL A 42 -5.26 -2.67 0.36
CA VAL A 42 -6.17 -2.04 -0.60
C VAL A 42 -7.60 -1.99 -0.06
N THR A 43 -8.08 -3.07 0.58
CA THR A 43 -9.40 -3.12 1.21
C THR A 43 -9.54 -2.06 2.30
N SER A 44 -8.60 -1.99 3.25
CA SER A 44 -8.65 -1.01 4.32
C SER A 44 -8.45 0.43 3.82
N LEU A 45 -7.65 0.64 2.79
CA LEU A 45 -7.52 1.94 2.13
C LEU A 45 -8.85 2.40 1.52
N HIS A 46 -9.55 1.48 0.84
CA HIS A 46 -10.85 1.76 0.23
C HIS A 46 -11.91 2.10 1.30
N GLU A 47 -11.99 1.33 2.38
CA GLU A 47 -12.85 1.63 3.52
C GLU A 47 -12.53 2.99 4.14
N GLY A 48 -11.25 3.29 4.36
CA GLY A 48 -10.81 4.59 4.88
C GLY A 48 -11.19 5.77 3.99
N LEU A 49 -11.07 5.61 2.67
CA LEU A 49 -11.53 6.61 1.70
C LEU A 49 -13.03 6.91 1.84
N PHE A 50 -13.87 5.87 1.96
CA PHE A 50 -15.31 6.04 2.14
C PHE A 50 -15.68 6.63 3.52
N ASN A 51 -14.92 6.30 4.56
CA ASN A 51 -15.08 6.93 5.88
C ASN A 51 -14.81 8.45 5.80
N ILE A 52 -13.78 8.87 5.07
CA ILE A 52 -13.50 10.29 4.84
C ILE A 52 -14.61 10.94 4.01
N ALA A 53 -15.08 10.28 2.96
CA ALA A 53 -16.20 10.77 2.13
C ALA A 53 -17.46 11.03 2.96
N ALA A 54 -17.84 10.07 3.81
CA ALA A 54 -18.95 10.19 4.73
C ALA A 54 -18.74 11.33 5.74
N ALA A 55 -17.53 11.48 6.29
CA ALA A 55 -17.20 12.53 7.25
C ALA A 55 -17.33 13.95 6.66
N VAL A 56 -17.08 14.11 5.36
CA VAL A 56 -17.26 15.39 4.65
C VAL A 56 -18.61 15.51 3.94
N GLY A 57 -19.54 14.59 4.19
CA GLY A 57 -20.93 14.65 3.73
C GLY A 57 -21.16 14.31 2.26
N VAL A 58 -20.26 13.56 1.62
CA VAL A 58 -20.43 13.09 0.22
C VAL A 58 -20.59 11.58 0.14
N ALA A 59 -21.33 11.10 -0.86
CA ALA A 59 -21.66 9.67 -1.00
C ALA A 59 -20.49 8.82 -1.54
N SER A 60 -19.50 9.45 -2.16
CA SER A 60 -18.34 8.79 -2.75
C SER A 60 -17.09 9.64 -2.59
N PRO A 61 -15.91 9.05 -2.36
CA PRO A 61 -14.62 9.78 -2.34
C PRO A 61 -14.35 10.57 -3.62
N THR A 62 -14.91 10.15 -4.76
CA THR A 62 -14.77 10.85 -6.05
C THR A 62 -15.50 12.20 -6.10
N GLN A 63 -16.39 12.47 -5.13
CA GLN A 63 -17.14 13.72 -5.01
C GLN A 63 -16.45 14.73 -4.07
N ILE A 64 -15.32 14.36 -3.46
CA ILE A 64 -14.52 15.28 -2.65
C ILE A 64 -13.97 16.37 -3.56
N SER A 65 -14.37 17.61 -3.30
CA SER A 65 -13.98 18.78 -4.09
C SER A 65 -13.66 19.95 -3.16
N LYS A 66 -13.03 21.00 -3.69
CA LYS A 66 -12.79 22.23 -2.91
C LYS A 66 -14.07 22.77 -2.26
N ARG A 67 -15.23 22.70 -2.93
CA ARG A 67 -16.51 23.18 -2.38
C ARG A 67 -17.00 22.40 -1.15
N THR A 68 -16.62 21.13 -1.05
CA THR A 68 -16.98 20.27 0.08
C THR A 68 -16.41 20.78 1.42
N TYR A 69 -15.31 21.55 1.38
CA TYR A 69 -14.61 22.06 2.58
C TYR A 69 -15.06 23.45 3.07
N TYR A 70 -16.00 24.11 2.38
CA TYR A 70 -16.39 25.50 2.69
C TYR A 70 -17.78 25.65 3.32
N TYR A 71 -18.30 24.59 3.94
CA TYR A 71 -19.51 24.64 4.78
C TYR A 71 -19.16 24.47 6.25
#